data_AF-A0A2W5A262-F1
#
_entry.id   AF-A0A2W5A262-F1
#
_cell.length_a   1.000
_cell.length_b   1.000
_cell.length_c   1.000
_cell.angle_alpha   90.00
_cell.angle_beta   90.00
_cell.angle_gamma   90.00
#
_symmetry.space_group_name_H-M   'P 1'
#
loop_
_entity.id
_entity.type
_entity.pdbx_description
1 polymer ?
#
loop_
_entity_poly.entity_id
_entity_poly.type
_entity_poly.pdbx_seq_one_letter_code
_entity_poly.pdbx_strand_id
1 'polypeptide(L)'
;MDHLVYRPEYSLPAAPQPRSLFTVDEFVELPEFNYLTTGALRHLLYNAKPRYSASGEMIAGNGLVEAGAIVRIGRKILLDAAKFREWVSAQRELAVKV
;
A
#
# COMPACT_ATOMS: atom_id res chain seq x y z
N MET A 1 -47.82 -32.77 -15.34
CA MET A 1 -47.17 -32.01 -14.27
C MET A 1 -45.69 -32.01 -14.58
N ASP A 2 -45.10 -30.86 -14.85
CA ASP A 2 -43.73 -30.51 -14.47
C ASP A 2 -43.45 -29.10 -15.00
N HIS A 3 -43.74 -28.12 -14.15
CA HIS A 3 -43.32 -26.75 -14.38
C HIS A 3 -41.84 -26.69 -14.04
N LEU A 4 -40.98 -26.75 -15.05
CA LEU A 4 -39.58 -26.38 -14.93
C LEU A 4 -39.53 -24.92 -14.50
N VAL A 5 -39.36 -24.72 -13.19
CA VAL A 5 -39.15 -23.40 -12.59
C VAL A 5 -37.78 -22.92 -13.08
N TYR A 6 -37.77 -22.04 -14.07
CA TYR A 6 -36.60 -21.25 -14.39
C TYR A 6 -36.28 -20.39 -13.17
N ARG A 7 -35.28 -20.81 -12.39
CA ARG A 7 -34.70 -20.02 -11.31
C ARG A 7 -33.48 -19.31 -11.90
N PRO A 8 -33.56 -18.04 -12.30
CA PRO A 8 -32.35 -17.31 -12.64
C PRO A 8 -31.52 -17.27 -11.37
N GLU A 9 -30.34 -17.87 -11.44
CA GLU A 9 -29.32 -17.73 -10.43
C GLU A 9 -28.93 -16.25 -10.45
N TYR A 10 -29.52 -15.47 -9.55
CA TYR A 10 -29.13 -14.08 -9.34
C TYR A 10 -27.67 -14.11 -8.89
N SER A 11 -26.75 -13.95 -9.83
CA SER A 11 -25.36 -13.67 -9.52
C SER A 11 -25.36 -12.32 -8.82
N LEU A 12 -25.20 -12.33 -7.49
CA LEU A 12 -25.02 -11.11 -6.73
C LEU A 12 -23.86 -10.34 -7.38
N PRO A 13 -24.00 -9.04 -7.67
CA PRO A 13 -22.89 -8.28 -8.20
C PRO A 13 -21.70 -8.48 -7.24
N ALA A 14 -20.56 -8.89 -7.80
CA ALA A 14 -19.34 -9.08 -7.02
C ALA A 14 -19.17 -7.85 -6.12
N ALA A 15 -18.99 -8.08 -4.82
CA ALA A 15 -18.87 -7.00 -3.85
C ALA A 15 -17.86 -5.97 -4.38
N PRO A 16 -18.15 -4.65 -4.27
CA PRO A 16 -17.24 -3.63 -4.76
C PRO A 16 -15.86 -3.89 -4.17
N GLN A 17 -14.88 -4.12 -5.04
CA GLN A 17 -13.53 -4.40 -4.56
C GLN A 17 -13.06 -3.20 -3.74
N PRO A 18 -12.57 -3.40 -2.51
CA PRO A 18 -12.14 -2.29 -1.67
C PRO A 18 -11.11 -1.46 -2.43
N ARG A 19 -11.21 -0.13 -2.32
CA ARG A 19 -10.21 0.77 -2.88
C ARG A 19 -8.85 0.34 -2.34
N SER A 20 -7.89 0.06 -3.23
CA SER A 20 -6.53 -0.31 -2.83
C SER A 20 -5.60 0.89 -2.70
N LEU A 21 -5.93 1.98 -3.40
CA LEU A 21 -5.13 3.19 -3.48
C LEU A 21 -5.72 4.30 -2.63
N PHE A 22 -4.87 4.88 -1.77
CA PHE A 22 -5.25 5.96 -0.85
C PHE A 22 -4.27 7.11 -0.96
N THR A 23 -4.74 8.34 -0.75
CA THR A 23 -3.84 9.46 -0.48
C THR A 23 -3.13 9.27 0.85
N VAL A 24 -2.05 10.02 1.09
CA VAL A 24 -1.31 9.97 2.36
C VAL A 24 -2.22 10.22 3.56
N ASP A 25 -3.16 11.17 3.44
CA ASP A 25 -4.05 11.54 4.53
C ASP A 25 -5.14 10.48 4.74
N GLU A 26 -5.70 9.89 3.68
CA GLU A 26 -6.64 8.76 3.81
C GLU A 26 -5.97 7.49 4.36
N PHE A 27 -4.71 7.26 4.01
CA PHE A 27 -3.98 6.04 4.36
C PHE A 27 -3.78 5.91 5.88
N VAL A 28 -3.48 7.01 6.57
CA VAL A 28 -3.28 7.01 8.02
C VAL A 28 -4.58 6.85 8.81
N GLU A 29 -5.73 7.11 8.19
CA GLU A 29 -7.05 6.88 8.79
C GLU A 29 -7.50 5.41 8.67
N LEU A 30 -6.77 4.58 7.89
CA LEU A 30 -7.08 3.17 7.79
C LEU A 30 -6.82 2.48 9.14
N PRO A 31 -7.79 1.70 9.68
CA PRO A 31 -7.63 1.05 10.98
C PRO A 31 -6.38 0.16 11.10
N GLU A 32 -5.94 -0.43 10.00
CA GLU A 32 -4.72 -1.24 9.96
C GLU A 32 -3.43 -0.42 10.09
N PHE A 33 -3.43 0.83 9.64
CA PHE A 33 -2.23 1.67 9.54
C PHE A 33 -2.28 2.91 10.44
N ASN A 34 -3.28 3.01 11.34
CA ASN A 34 -3.47 4.15 12.24
C ASN A 34 -2.34 4.35 13.28
N TYR A 35 -1.39 3.41 13.36
CA TYR A 35 -0.14 3.57 14.10
C TYR A 35 0.85 4.52 13.39
N LEU A 36 0.62 4.88 12.13
CA LEU A 36 1.40 5.85 11.38
C LEU A 36 0.75 7.23 11.47
N THR A 37 1.59 8.25 11.71
CA THR A 37 1.18 9.64 11.50
C THR A 37 1.44 10.05 10.05
N THR A 38 0.74 11.09 9.58
CA THR A 38 1.02 11.68 8.26
C THR A 38 2.48 12.11 8.11
N GLY A 39 3.10 12.61 9.19
CA GLY A 39 4.51 12.98 9.22
C GLY A 39 5.44 11.79 9.04
N ALA A 40 5.16 10.68 9.74
CA ALA A 40 5.91 9.43 9.59
C ALA A 40 5.81 8.88 8.16
N LEU A 41 4.61 8.88 7.59
CA LEU A 41 4.38 8.40 6.23
C LEU A 41 5.05 9.28 5.17
N ARG A 42 5.04 10.61 5.34
CA ARG A 42 5.80 11.54 4.47
C ARG A 42 7.31 11.33 4.58
N HIS A 43 7.81 11.05 5.79
CA HIS A 43 9.22 10.72 5.99
C HIS A 43 9.60 9.42 5.27
N LEU A 44 8.76 8.38 5.34
CA LEU A 44 8.94 7.15 4.56
C LEU A 44 8.95 7.43 3.06
N LEU A 45 8.03 8.24 2.55
CA LEU A 45 7.99 8.62 1.12
C LEU A 45 9.24 9.40 0.68
N TYR A 46 9.77 10.28 1.55
CA TYR A 46 11.00 11.02 1.29
C TYR A 46 12.22 10.11 1.23
N ASN A 47 12.29 9.11 2.10
CA ASN A 47 13.37 8.11 2.14
C ASN A 47 13.18 6.94 1.15
N ALA A 48 12.15 7.00 0.28
CA ALA A 48 11.81 5.86 -0.57
C ALA A 48 12.77 5.65 -1.73
N LYS A 49 13.49 6.70 -2.16
CA LYS A 49 14.48 6.63 -3.22
C LYS A 49 15.90 6.71 -2.66
N PRO A 50 16.89 6.07 -3.31
CA PRO A 50 18.29 6.28 -2.99
C PRO A 50 18.67 7.76 -3.10
N ARG A 51 19.55 8.23 -2.22
CA ARG A 51 20.07 9.60 -2.23
C ARG A 51 21.54 9.62 -1.84
N TYR A 52 22.24 10.68 -2.18
CA TYR A 52 23.61 10.90 -1.71
C TYR A 52 23.61 11.78 -0.46
N SER A 53 24.48 11.45 0.49
CA SER A 53 24.77 12.30 1.65
C SER A 53 25.67 13.48 1.25
N ALA A 54 25.85 14.43 2.17
CA ALA A 54 26.81 15.52 1.97
C ALA A 54 28.28 15.04 1.84
N SER A 55 28.60 13.86 2.38
CA SER A 55 29.92 13.23 2.23
C SER A 55 30.07 12.43 0.93
N GLY A 56 29.02 12.38 0.09
CA GLY A 56 29.01 11.62 -1.16
C GLY A 56 28.69 10.13 -1.00
N GLU A 57 28.34 9.68 0.21
CA GLU A 57 27.91 8.31 0.47
C GLU A 57 26.51 8.06 -0.09
N MET A 58 26.31 6.91 -0.75
CA MET A 58 25.00 6.52 -1.25
C MET A 58 24.17 5.90 -0.11
N ILE A 59 23.07 6.55 0.22
CA ILE A 59 22.05 6.05 1.14
C ILE A 59 20.99 5.32 0.32
N ALA A 60 20.82 4.03 0.58
CA ALA A 60 19.78 3.23 -0.06
C ALA A 60 18.37 3.72 0.31
N GLY A 61 17.41 3.52 -0.59
CA GLY A 61 16.00 3.74 -0.30
C GLY A 61 15.46 2.73 0.71
N ASN A 62 14.32 3.02 1.31
CA ASN A 62 13.67 2.12 2.28
C ASN A 62 12.91 0.92 1.67
N GLY A 63 12.97 0.71 0.35
CA GLY A 63 12.34 -0.44 -0.31
C GLY A 63 10.88 -0.23 -0.72
N LEU A 64 10.25 0.92 -0.39
CA LEU A 64 8.82 1.14 -0.70
C LEU A 64 8.55 1.32 -2.20
N VAL A 65 9.52 1.85 -2.96
CA VAL A 65 9.37 1.99 -4.42
C VAL A 65 9.41 0.60 -5.06
N GLU A 66 10.35 -0.23 -4.62
CA GLU A 66 10.60 -1.58 -5.09
C GLU A 66 9.43 -2.52 -4.75
N ALA A 67 8.81 -2.32 -3.59
CA ALA A 67 7.59 -3.04 -3.21
C ALA A 67 6.36 -2.65 -4.05
N GLY A 68 6.43 -1.58 -4.86
CA GLY A 68 5.29 -1.08 -5.63
C GLY A 68 4.21 -0.39 -4.78
N ALA A 69 4.53 -0.03 -3.53
CA ALA A 69 3.59 0.60 -2.61
C ALA A 69 3.30 2.07 -2.95
N ILE A 70 4.14 2.71 -3.76
CA ILE A 70 4.02 4.13 -4.12
C ILE A 70 3.57 4.27 -5.57
N VAL A 71 2.37 4.81 -5.77
CA VAL A 71 1.81 5.11 -7.10
C VAL A 71 1.81 6.63 -7.31
N ARG A 72 2.51 7.10 -8.35
CA ARG A 72 2.60 8.52 -8.68
C ARG A 72 1.75 8.84 -9.89
N ILE A 73 0.82 9.79 -9.73
CA ILE A 73 -0.04 10.31 -10.80
C ILE A 73 0.18 11.82 -10.87
N GLY A 74 1.08 12.25 -11.76
CA GLY A 74 1.53 13.64 -11.84
C GLY A 74 2.18 14.11 -10.53
N ARG A 75 1.58 15.12 -9.89
CA ARG A 75 2.03 15.65 -8.58
C ARG A 75 1.41 14.93 -7.38
N LYS A 76 0.44 14.03 -7.61
CA LYS A 76 -0.21 13.28 -6.53
C LYS A 76 0.55 11.99 -6.24
N ILE A 77 0.58 11.64 -4.96
CA ILE A 77 1.11 10.37 -4.46
C ILE A 77 -0.06 9.60 -3.86
N LEU A 78 -0.24 8.38 -4.33
CA LEU A 78 -1.15 7.39 -3.79
C LEU A 78 -0.33 6.22 -3.24
N LEU A 79 -0.88 5.55 -2.24
CA LEU A 79 -0.30 4.39 -1.59
C LEU A 79 -1.19 3.18 -1.85
N ASP A 80 -0.59 2.08 -2.29
CA ASP A 80 -1.25 0.79 -2.38
C ASP A 80 -1.18 0.08 -1.02
N ALA A 81 -2.33 -0.10 -0.37
CA ALA A 81 -2.43 -0.70 0.95
C ALA A 81 -1.94 -2.15 1.00
N ALA A 82 -2.19 -2.94 -0.04
CA ALA A 82 -1.78 -4.33 -0.08
C ALA A 82 -0.25 -4.44 -0.21
N LYS A 83 0.34 -3.65 -1.12
CA LYS A 83 1.80 -3.60 -1.29
C LYS A 83 2.53 -3.01 -0.10
N PHE A 84 1.94 -2.01 0.57
CA PHE A 84 2.50 -1.49 1.81
C PHE A 84 2.49 -2.55 2.92
N ARG A 85 1.40 -3.32 3.07
CA ARG A 85 1.33 -4.42 4.05
C ARG A 85 2.36 -5.52 3.77
N GLU A 86 2.53 -5.90 2.51
CA GLU A 86 3.58 -6.84 2.08
C GLU A 86 4.97 -6.32 2.49
N TRP A 87 5.25 -5.03 2.25
CA TRP A 87 6.51 -4.39 2.64
C TRP A 87 6.72 -4.39 4.17
N VAL A 88 5.71 -4.02 4.96
CA VAL A 88 5.79 -4.07 6.44
C VAL A 88 6.08 -5.50 6.91
N SER A 89 5.44 -6.48 6.30
CA SER A 89 5.66 -7.90 6.63
C SER A 89 7.09 -8.35 6.32
N ALA A 90 7.65 -7.89 5.20
CA ALA A 90 9.05 -8.17 4.85
C ALA A 90 10.06 -7.55 5.83
N GLN A 91 9.74 -6.38 6.42
CA GLN A 91 10.59 -5.77 7.45
C GLN A 91 10.72 -6.66 8.69
N ARG A 92 9.67 -7.38 9.07
CA ARG A 92 9.72 -8.34 10.19
C ARG A 92 10.72 -9.46 9.93
N GLU A 93 10.78 -9.98 8.71
CA GLU A 93 11.72 -11.05 8.35
C GLU A 93 13.17 -10.57 8.28
N LEU A 94 13.39 -9.32 7.88
CA LEU A 94 14.71 -8.69 7.90
C LEU A 94 15.20 -8.49 9.34
N ALA A 95 14.32 -8.02 10.25
CA ALA A 95 14.67 -7.81 11.66
C ALA A 95 15.00 -9.11 12.42
N VAL A 96 14.52 -10.27 11.95
CA VAL A 96 14.80 -11.58 12.56
C VAL A 96 16.13 -12.17 12.06
N LYS A 97 16.69 -11.67 10.96
CA LYS A 97 17.95 -12.14 10.36
C LYS A 97 19.19 -11.36 10.81
N VAL A 98 19.06 -10.50 11.84
CA VAL A 98 20.15 -9.68 12.41
C VAL A 98 20.63 -10.27 13.72
#